data_AF-A0A7R9P0M4-F1
#
_entry.id   AF-A0A7R9P0M4-F1
#
_cell.length_a   1.000
_cell.length_b   1.000
_cell.length_c   1.000
_cell.angle_alpha   90.00
_cell.angle_beta   90.00
_cell.angle_gamma   90.00
#
_symmetry.space_group_name_H-M   'P 1'
#
loop_
_entity.id
_entity.type
_entity.pdbx_description
1 polymer ?
#
loop_
_entity_poly.entity_id
_entity_poly.type
_entity_poly.pdbx_seq_one_letter_code
_entity_poly.pdbx_strand_id
1 'polypeptide(L)'
;MGSPPPRPEKIDQKVIDGHVIPDYVLFTDATPKDHDYNTLANYDMLRVTISFTTQSDGRTSRPYVKSNTHLGDGNHAEGVVLAEIVKANIPVKNGVVHLIHRPLMVVDTTVQQFLEVTTALHYTLLP
;
A
#
# COMPACT_ATOMS: atom_id res chain seq x y z
N MET A 1 10.15 2.77 17.32
CA MET A 1 10.36 3.37 15.98
C MET A 1 9.11 4.15 15.63
N GLY A 2 9.21 5.45 15.35
CA GLY A 2 8.06 6.24 14.89
C GLY A 2 7.80 5.98 13.41
N SER A 3 6.53 5.89 13.00
CA SER A 3 6.18 5.90 11.58
C SER A 3 6.73 7.17 10.93
N PRO A 4 7.24 7.10 9.70
CA PRO A 4 7.67 8.29 8.98
C PRO A 4 6.51 9.31 8.90
N PRO A 5 6.82 10.62 8.89
CA PRO A 5 5.80 11.66 8.85
C PRO A 5 4.93 11.50 7.59
N PRO A 6 3.64 11.84 7.66
CA PRO A 6 2.76 11.82 6.50
C PRO A 6 3.35 12.67 5.36
N ARG A 7 3.15 12.23 4.12
CA ARG A 7 3.56 12.93 2.90
C ARG A 7 2.36 13.26 2.01
N PRO A 8 1.48 14.20 2.41
CA PRO A 8 0.27 14.53 1.66
C PRO A 8 0.57 14.97 0.22
N GLU A 9 1.74 15.57 -0.02
CA GLU A 9 2.21 16.01 -1.33
C GLU A 9 2.41 14.87 -2.33
N LYS A 10 2.54 13.62 -1.86
CA LYS A 10 2.64 12.42 -2.70
C LYS A 10 1.28 11.82 -3.04
N ILE A 11 0.18 12.39 -2.55
CA ILE A 11 -1.17 11.89 -2.82
C ILE A 11 -1.79 12.74 -3.92
N ASP A 12 -1.76 12.23 -5.14
CA ASP A 12 -2.42 12.82 -6.30
C ASP A 12 -3.59 11.94 -6.78
N GLN A 13 -4.24 12.34 -7.89
CA GLN A 13 -5.36 11.58 -8.45
C GLN A 13 -4.98 10.14 -8.84
N LYS A 14 -3.76 9.89 -9.35
CA LYS A 14 -3.32 8.55 -9.73
C LYS A 14 -3.15 7.66 -8.52
N VAL A 15 -2.65 8.22 -7.41
CA VAL A 15 -2.63 7.52 -6.12
C VAL A 15 -4.04 7.17 -5.68
N ILE A 16 -5.00 8.09 -5.74
CA ILE A 16 -6.40 7.80 -5.40
C ILE A 16 -6.98 6.70 -6.29
N ASP A 17 -6.76 6.75 -7.60
CA ASP A 17 -7.21 5.73 -8.56
C ASP A 17 -6.58 4.36 -8.25
N GLY A 18 -5.34 4.33 -7.76
CA GLY A 18 -4.66 3.14 -7.28
C GLY A 18 -5.21 2.55 -5.98
N HIS A 19 -6.18 3.19 -5.33
CA HIS A 19 -6.92 2.64 -4.20
C HIS A 19 -8.29 2.07 -4.60
N VAL A 20 -8.73 2.26 -5.85
CA VAL A 20 -10.06 1.88 -6.32
C VAL A 20 -9.96 0.65 -7.21
N ILE A 21 -10.65 -0.42 -6.82
CA ILE A 21 -10.84 -1.62 -7.63
C ILE A 21 -12.21 -1.52 -8.30
N PRO A 22 -12.31 -1.27 -9.62
CA PRO A 22 -13.59 -1.16 -10.31
C PRO A 22 -14.27 -2.54 -10.45
N ASP A 23 -15.59 -2.56 -10.59
CA ASP A 23 -16.39 -3.75 -10.94
C ASP A 23 -16.40 -4.93 -9.94
N TYR A 24 -15.78 -4.76 -8.77
CA TYR A 24 -15.77 -5.79 -7.72
C TYR A 24 -16.36 -5.30 -6.40
N VAL A 25 -17.03 -6.23 -5.70
CA VAL A 25 -17.50 -6.06 -4.32
C VAL A 25 -16.69 -7.01 -3.43
N LEU A 26 -15.61 -6.50 -2.84
CA LEU A 26 -14.61 -7.33 -2.15
C LEU A 26 -14.76 -7.23 -0.63
N PHE A 27 -15.44 -8.21 -0.02
CA PHE A 27 -15.43 -8.41 1.42
C PHE A 27 -14.20 -9.21 1.84
N THR A 28 -13.56 -8.85 2.95
CA THR A 28 -12.24 -9.38 3.33
C THR A 28 -12.16 -10.89 3.38
N ASP A 29 -13.21 -11.56 3.87
CA ASP A 29 -13.19 -13.00 4.14
C ASP A 29 -13.52 -13.82 2.89
N ALA A 30 -14.39 -13.29 2.02
CA ALA A 30 -14.79 -13.94 0.77
C ALA A 30 -13.79 -13.70 -0.37
N THR A 31 -12.95 -12.66 -0.27
CA THR A 31 -11.98 -12.31 -1.30
C THR A 31 -10.76 -13.25 -1.22
N PRO A 32 -10.41 -13.94 -2.33
CA PRO A 32 -9.19 -14.73 -2.42
C PRO A 32 -7.95 -13.95 -1.99
N LYS A 33 -7.11 -14.58 -1.17
CA LYS A 33 -5.86 -13.96 -0.74
C LYS A 33 -4.83 -14.03 -1.86
N ASP A 34 -4.02 -12.98 -1.95
CA ASP A 34 -2.90 -12.85 -2.89
C ASP A 34 -3.32 -12.96 -4.37
N HIS A 35 -4.60 -12.71 -4.67
CA HIS A 35 -5.10 -12.52 -6.02
C HIS A 35 -5.05 -11.04 -6.39
N ASP A 36 -4.40 -10.73 -7.51
CA ASP A 36 -4.22 -9.36 -7.99
C ASP A 36 -5.45 -8.87 -8.76
N TYR A 37 -5.99 -7.75 -8.32
CA TYR A 37 -7.08 -7.01 -8.96
C TYR A 37 -6.53 -5.74 -9.59
N ASN A 38 -6.93 -5.45 -10.83
CA ASN A 38 -6.61 -4.18 -11.46
C ASN A 38 -7.28 -3.03 -10.70
N THR A 39 -6.58 -1.92 -10.59
CA THR A 39 -7.12 -0.68 -10.03
C THR A 39 -7.51 0.28 -11.16
N LEU A 40 -8.09 1.43 -10.83
CA LEU A 40 -8.27 2.51 -11.81
C LEU A 40 -6.93 3.10 -12.28
N ALA A 41 -5.84 2.93 -11.51
CA ALA A 41 -4.49 3.29 -11.93
C ALA A 41 -3.88 2.24 -12.87
N ASN A 42 -4.50 2.06 -14.03
CA ASN A 42 -4.09 1.15 -15.09
C ASN A 42 -4.06 1.89 -16.44
N TYR A 43 -3.09 2.79 -16.57
CA TYR A 43 -2.82 3.61 -17.75
C TYR A 43 -1.58 3.09 -18.50
N ASP A 44 -1.27 3.69 -19.66
CA ASP A 44 -0.13 3.29 -20.50
C ASP A 44 1.23 3.32 -19.78
N MET A 45 1.43 4.31 -18.89
CA MET A 45 2.71 4.53 -18.17
C MET A 45 2.60 4.30 -16.65
N LEU A 46 1.49 3.74 -16.18
CA LEU A 46 1.29 3.46 -14.76
C LEU A 46 0.33 2.29 -14.60
N ARG A 47 0.80 1.19 -14.01
CA ARG A 47 -0.02 0.00 -13.78
C ARG A 47 0.09 -0.47 -12.34
N VAL A 48 -1.03 -0.44 -11.63
CA VAL A 48 -1.12 -0.80 -10.22
C VAL A 48 -2.19 -1.87 -10.02
N THR A 49 -1.82 -2.95 -9.33
CA THR A 49 -2.77 -3.96 -8.83
C THR A 49 -2.91 -3.88 -7.32
N ILE A 50 -4.05 -4.32 -6.79
CA ILE A 50 -4.25 -4.56 -5.37
C ILE A 50 -4.52 -6.04 -5.12
N SER A 51 -3.95 -6.59 -4.05
CA SER A 51 -4.33 -7.90 -3.52
C SER A 51 -4.60 -7.87 -2.02
N PHE A 52 -5.56 -8.68 -1.56
CA PHE A 52 -5.86 -8.85 -0.14
C PHE A 52 -4.97 -9.93 0.44
N THR A 53 -4.50 -9.75 1.67
CA THR A 53 -3.73 -10.76 2.38
C THR A 53 -4.06 -10.72 3.88
N THR A 54 -3.52 -11.66 4.63
CA THR A 54 -3.70 -11.75 6.08
C THR A 54 -2.37 -12.05 6.71
N GLN A 55 -2.00 -11.29 7.75
CA GLN A 55 -0.82 -11.62 8.56
C GLN A 55 -1.27 -12.11 9.92
N SER A 56 -0.67 -13.22 10.35
CA SER A 56 -0.86 -13.79 11.68
C SER A 56 0.42 -13.65 12.48
N ASP A 57 0.32 -13.17 13.71
CA ASP A 57 1.42 -13.15 14.68
C ASP A 57 1.35 -14.36 15.65
N GLY A 58 0.53 -15.36 15.32
CA GLY A 58 0.28 -16.54 16.15
C GLY A 58 -0.78 -16.34 17.24
N ARG A 59 -1.24 -15.11 17.47
CA ARG A 59 -2.34 -14.80 18.41
C ARG A 59 -3.52 -14.11 17.74
N THR A 60 -3.23 -13.23 16.80
CA THR A 60 -4.21 -12.44 16.06
C THR A 60 -3.94 -12.54 14.57
N SER A 61 -5.02 -12.61 13.81
CA SER A 61 -5.01 -12.63 12.35
C SER A 61 -5.55 -11.29 11.87
N ARG A 62 -4.70 -10.49 11.22
CA ARG A 62 -5.03 -9.12 10.81
C ARG A 62 -5.12 -9.02 9.29
N PRO A 63 -6.17 -8.38 8.75
CA PRO A 63 -6.32 -8.19 7.32
C PRO A 63 -5.41 -7.06 6.81
N TYR A 64 -4.79 -7.28 5.66
CA TYR A 64 -3.97 -6.30 4.95
C TYR A 64 -4.38 -6.23 3.48
N VAL A 65 -4.04 -5.12 2.85
CA VAL A 65 -4.03 -4.95 1.40
C VAL A 65 -2.61 -4.64 0.94
N LYS A 66 -2.26 -5.14 -0.24
CA LYS A 66 -1.02 -4.83 -0.94
C LYS A 66 -1.36 -4.06 -2.20
N SER A 67 -0.69 -2.95 -2.47
CA SER A 67 -0.60 -2.43 -3.83
C SER A 67 0.72 -2.85 -4.44
N ASN A 68 0.72 -3.24 -5.71
CA ASN A 68 1.92 -3.48 -6.49
C ASN A 68 1.93 -2.56 -7.71
N THR A 69 2.83 -1.58 -7.72
CA THR A 69 3.09 -0.73 -8.90
C THR A 69 4.05 -1.49 -9.81
N HIS A 70 3.50 -2.10 -10.87
CA HIS A 70 4.25 -2.92 -11.84
C HIS A 70 4.96 -2.09 -12.90
N LEU A 71 4.40 -0.93 -13.22
CA LEU A 71 4.98 0.07 -14.10
C LEU A 71 4.78 1.41 -13.41
N GLY A 72 5.88 2.07 -13.07
CA GLY A 72 5.88 3.37 -12.42
C GLY A 72 6.08 4.53 -13.40
N ASP A 73 5.90 5.75 -12.90
CA ASP A 73 6.30 6.97 -13.60
C ASP A 73 7.26 7.80 -12.72
N GLY A 74 7.65 8.98 -13.18
CA GLY A 74 8.61 9.84 -12.45
C GLY A 74 8.19 10.23 -11.03
N ASN A 75 6.89 10.15 -10.71
CA ASN A 75 6.33 10.50 -9.39
C ASN A 75 5.87 9.26 -8.60
N HIS A 76 5.68 8.12 -9.27
CA HIS A 76 5.13 6.90 -8.69
C HIS A 76 6.12 5.74 -8.86
N ALA A 77 6.85 5.43 -7.78
CA ALA A 77 7.84 4.36 -7.79
C ALA A 77 7.21 2.97 -7.95
N GLU A 78 7.92 2.08 -8.64
CA GLU A 78 7.59 0.66 -8.71
C GLU A 78 7.77 -0.04 -7.36
N GLY A 79 7.02 -1.13 -7.16
CA GLY A 79 7.14 -2.00 -6.01
C GLY A 79 5.87 -2.14 -5.18
N VAL A 80 6.02 -2.83 -4.04
CA VAL A 80 4.91 -3.27 -3.20
C VAL A 80 4.78 -2.39 -1.96
N VAL A 81 3.58 -1.89 -1.69
CA VAL A 81 3.21 -1.21 -0.44
C VAL A 81 2.16 -2.04 0.27
N LEU A 82 2.39 -2.32 1.56
CA LEU A 82 1.49 -3.09 2.42
C LEU A 82 0.80 -2.15 3.43
N ALA A 83 -0.52 -2.25 3.54
CA ALA A 83 -1.32 -1.50 4.51
C ALA A 83 -2.32 -2.40 5.26
N GLU A 84 -2.34 -2.30 6.59
CA GLU A 84 -3.35 -2.91 7.47
C GLU A 84 -4.70 -2.25 7.21
N ILE A 85 -5.75 -3.07 7.12
CA ILE A 85 -7.14 -2.62 7.11
C ILE A 85 -7.59 -2.41 8.55
N VAL A 86 -7.77 -1.15 8.95
CA VAL A 86 -8.17 -0.77 10.32
C VAL A 86 -9.68 -0.85 10.54
N LYS A 87 -10.46 -0.76 9.47
CA LYS A 87 -11.91 -0.99 9.48
C LYS A 87 -12.35 -1.58 8.16
N ALA A 88 -12.75 -2.84 8.19
CA ALA A 88 -13.13 -3.59 6.99
C ALA A 88 -14.64 -3.50 6.71
N ASN A 89 -15.01 -3.87 5.49
CA ASN A 89 -16.36 -4.31 5.11
C ASN A 89 -17.45 -3.25 5.35
N ILE A 90 -17.20 -1.97 5.07
CA ILE A 90 -18.22 -0.92 5.18
C ILE A 90 -19.06 -0.94 3.88
N PRO A 91 -20.32 -1.42 3.91
CA PRO A 91 -21.14 -1.44 2.71
C PRO A 91 -21.55 -0.02 2.33
N VAL A 92 -21.50 0.27 1.04
CA VAL A 92 -22.06 1.50 0.43
C VAL A 92 -22.97 1.12 -0.72
N LYS A 93 -23.71 2.10 -1.28
CA LYS A 93 -24.74 1.83 -2.30
C LYS A 93 -24.26 1.03 -3.51
N ASN A 94 -22.97 1.16 -3.87
CA ASN A 94 -22.38 0.63 -5.09
C ASN A 94 -21.12 -0.21 -4.85
N GLY A 95 -20.84 -0.63 -3.60
CA GLY A 95 -19.61 -1.37 -3.31
C GLY A 95 -19.30 -1.50 -1.83
N VAL A 96 -18.02 -1.65 -1.52
CA VAL A 96 -17.49 -1.80 -0.16
C VAL A 96 -16.30 -0.87 0.02
N VAL A 97 -16.26 -0.19 1.17
CA VAL A 97 -15.13 0.64 1.58
C VAL A 97 -14.38 -0.05 2.71
N HIS A 98 -13.06 -0.04 2.61
CA HIS A 98 -12.15 -0.45 3.68
C HIS A 98 -11.31 0.76 4.09
N LEU A 99 -11.17 1.00 5.40
CA LEU A 99 -10.25 2.01 5.92
C LEU A 99 -8.90 1.36 6.16
N ILE A 100 -7.84 1.98 5.67
CA ILE A 100 -6.46 1.52 5.81
C ILE A 100 -5.63 2.57 6.56
N HIS A 101 -4.57 2.13 7.24
CA HIS A 101 -3.79 3.02 8.11
C HIS A 101 -2.74 3.90 7.41
N ARG A 102 -2.47 3.67 6.12
CA ARG A 102 -1.56 4.47 5.30
C ARG A 102 -1.94 4.38 3.81
N PRO A 103 -1.61 5.38 2.99
CA PRO A 103 -1.84 5.32 1.55
C PRO A 103 -1.09 4.16 0.88
N LEU A 104 -1.70 3.58 -0.14
CA LEU A 104 -1.08 2.70 -1.11
C LEU A 104 -0.25 3.50 -2.12
N MET A 105 0.64 2.80 -2.85
CA MET A 105 1.61 3.34 -3.82
C MET A 105 2.68 4.30 -3.26
N VAL A 106 2.46 4.91 -2.09
CA VAL A 106 3.42 5.82 -1.47
C VAL A 106 4.47 5.02 -0.71
N VAL A 107 5.67 4.90 -1.29
CA VAL A 107 6.82 4.30 -0.61
C VAL A 107 7.40 5.31 0.38
N ASP A 108 7.23 5.03 1.67
CA ASP A 108 7.64 5.91 2.77
C ASP A 108 9.17 6.04 2.92
N THR A 109 9.90 4.93 2.69
CA THR A 109 11.36 4.82 2.72
C THR A 109 11.74 3.51 2.04
N THR A 110 12.60 3.52 1.02
CA THR A 110 13.11 2.25 0.47
C THR A 110 14.05 1.60 1.48
N VAL A 111 14.21 0.27 1.45
CA VAL A 111 15.19 -0.44 2.31
C VAL A 111 16.59 0.18 2.16
N GLN A 112 16.92 0.66 0.95
CA GLN A 112 18.16 1.38 0.67
C GLN A 112 18.30 2.67 1.51
N GLN A 113 17.27 3.52 1.56
CA GLN A 113 17.30 4.74 2.38
C GLN A 113 17.42 4.42 3.88
N PHE A 114 16.82 3.32 4.34
CA PHE A 114 16.99 2.85 5.72
C PHE A 114 18.44 2.39 6.00
N LEU A 115 19.05 1.66 5.07
CA LEU A 115 20.44 1.21 5.17
C LEU A 115 21.42 2.39 5.15
N GLU A 116 21.23 3.38 4.28
CA GLU A 116 22.06 4.57 4.18
C GLU A 116 22.05 5.41 5.47
N VAL A 117 20.87 5.60 6.09
CA VAL A 117 20.75 6.29 7.39
C VAL A 117 21.47 5.52 8.50
N THR A 118 21.38 4.19 8.50
CA THR A 118 22.05 3.35 9.50
C THR A 118 23.58 3.38 9.34
N THR A 119 24.09 3.38 8.11
CA THR A 119 25.53 3.53 7.83
C THR A 119 26.03 4.92 8.22
N ALA A 120 25.28 5.99 7.93
CA ALA A 120 25.66 7.36 8.30
C ALA A 120 25.75 7.56 9.83
N LEU A 121 24.85 6.94 10.60
CA LEU A 121 24.90 6.96 12.07
C LEU A 121 26.06 6.13 12.64
N HIS A 122 26.46 5.05 11.98
CA HIS A 122 27.63 4.26 12.38
C HIS A 122 28.95 5.03 12.19
N TYR A 123 29.09 5.80 11.10
CA TYR A 123 30.30 6.58 10.82
C TYR A 123 30.43 7.87 11.66
N THR A 124 29.33 8.41 12.18
CA THR A 124 29.36 9.63 13.02
C THR A 124 29.60 9.34 14.50
N LEU A 125 29.67 8.07 14.91
CA LEU A 125 29.88 7.63 16.29
C LEU A 125 31.23 6.92 16.52
N LEU A 126 32.14 6.95 15.56
CA LEU A 126 33.54 6.58 15.78
C LEU A 126 34.37 7.85 16.02
N PRO A 127 35.11 7.96 17.15
CA PRO A 127 36.09 9.02 17.36
C PRO A 127 37.29 8.90 16.41
#